data_AF-A0A0N0K7E2-F1
#
_entry.id   AF-A0A0N0K7E2-F1
#
_cell.length_a   1.000
_cell.length_b   1.000
_cell.length_c   1.000
_cell.angle_alpha   90.00
_cell.angle_beta   90.00
_cell.angle_gamma   90.00
#
_symmetry.space_group_name_H-M   'P 1'
#
loop_
_entity.id
_entity.type
_entity.pdbx_description
1 polymer ?
#
loop_
_entity_poly.entity_id
_entity_poly.type
_entity_poly.pdbx_seq_one_letter_code
_entity_poly.pdbx_strand_id
1 'polypeptide(L)'
;MRRSIIIATVSAIALLASAGSALAQDPTPLRLDQDVSGALTDDDARIDDMDSGRYVYDLYSIDAQAGQRLEITMRSDDFDSYLELMRAGSDEVLASDDDGLGEGLHSRLRYTVAESGAYVLRARTLGGLEGGDYALKMIDRGPAPPAPRPTAIRLGVPVDGDIAGDDPEHESADQYSSYLYDAYSFQAREGERIAVSMQSEAFDPIVRVGRMVDGAFEELAYNDDRPGGGDLNSYLVFTAPADGEYIVRAAPLGGSQTGTYTVGIAEGPPQMSTQSIDFGDTVEGALSDDDGQNAGGLIADSYTFRGRAGQRVVVTMSSDDFDTWLDLYTGEGDSRYIVDSDDDGAGQGTNSRLTHTLAEDGLYIIEARGFSDAGRGNYEISLTEAAPDPDPIPLAYGSTIEGEISDSDPRDDDNRGFDAFRISGREGNRIQVIMRSGDFDTFLQIGGSEGDFYALASDDDGLGEGTDSRLNYILPSTGDFILRAGPLFTDADGLYSLELIDRGPQPTPGSIIVGATARGTLSEDDAIAEDGSFYDAYRISVKAGDKLRLTMVSNEFDTYLDIGRGEGTDWISVASDDDGLSDTHAKVDWSVEEDGDYIIRARSFAPGQSGAYALTIEPRE
;
A
#
# COMPACT_ATOMS: atom_id res chain seq x y z
N MET A 1 4.94 -26.04 45.42
CA MET A 1 5.95 -25.58 46.40
C MET A 1 7.07 -24.89 45.67
N ARG A 2 7.46 -23.71 46.18
CA ARG A 2 8.73 -22.97 45.96
C ARG A 2 9.04 -22.41 44.57
N ARG A 3 8.83 -21.08 44.50
CA ARG A 3 9.62 -20.11 43.73
C ARG A 3 11.12 -20.30 44.01
N SER A 4 11.95 -20.20 42.97
CA SER A 4 13.36 -19.82 43.09
C SER A 4 13.69 -18.81 42.00
N ILE A 5 14.08 -17.64 42.49
CA ILE A 5 14.64 -16.49 41.80
C ILE A 5 16.05 -16.84 41.34
N ILE A 6 16.42 -16.50 40.10
CA ILE A 6 17.81 -16.25 39.70
C ILE A 6 17.87 -14.83 39.16
N ILE A 7 18.68 -14.04 39.86
CA ILE A 7 19.07 -12.68 39.52
C ILE A 7 20.12 -12.77 38.40
N ALA A 8 19.87 -12.12 37.26
CA ALA A 8 20.90 -11.76 36.31
C ALA A 8 20.93 -10.24 36.22
N THR A 9 21.91 -9.65 36.89
CA THR A 9 22.33 -8.25 36.75
C THR A 9 22.90 -8.03 35.36
N VAL A 10 22.31 -7.13 34.58
CA VAL A 10 22.98 -6.51 33.43
C VAL A 10 23.15 -5.03 33.75
N SER A 11 24.41 -4.62 33.84
CA SER A 11 24.85 -3.24 33.93
C SER A 11 24.45 -2.50 32.65
N ALA A 12 23.54 -1.54 32.78
CA ALA A 12 23.34 -0.53 31.74
C ALA A 12 24.54 0.42 31.75
N ILE A 13 25.41 0.27 30.76
CA ILE A 13 26.33 1.34 30.35
C ILE A 13 25.46 2.39 29.67
N ALA A 14 25.46 3.59 30.23
CA ALA A 14 24.83 4.76 29.66
C ALA A 14 25.46 5.10 28.31
N LEU A 15 24.76 4.78 27.23
CA LEU A 15 24.92 5.49 25.96
C LEU A 15 24.11 6.77 26.08
N LEU A 16 24.82 7.87 26.33
CA LEU A 16 24.36 9.23 26.06
C LEU A 16 24.15 9.32 24.55
N ALA A 17 22.95 8.98 24.08
CA ALA A 17 22.45 9.49 22.83
C ALA A 17 22.25 10.99 23.04
N SER A 18 23.01 11.79 22.30
CA SER A 18 22.80 13.22 22.15
C SER A 18 21.48 13.44 21.42
N ALA A 19 20.37 13.47 22.16
CA ALA A 19 19.19 14.18 21.72
C ALA A 19 19.62 15.64 21.52
N GLY A 20 19.58 16.13 20.29
CA GLY A 20 19.60 17.56 20.04
C GLY A 20 18.49 18.17 20.90
N SER A 21 18.84 19.07 21.81
CA SER A 21 17.86 19.80 22.60
C SER A 21 16.99 20.62 21.65
N ALA A 22 15.83 20.10 21.27
CA ALA A 22 14.68 20.98 21.03
C ALA A 22 14.50 21.77 22.33
N LEU A 23 14.60 23.10 22.27
CA LEU A 23 14.12 23.92 23.38
C LEU A 23 12.61 23.63 23.46
N ALA A 24 12.20 22.82 24.43
CA ALA A 24 10.79 22.57 24.68
C ALA A 24 10.12 23.93 24.93
N GLN A 25 9.28 24.36 24.00
CA GLN A 25 8.49 25.57 24.14
C GLN A 25 7.56 25.38 25.36
N ASP A 26 7.53 26.38 26.26
CA ASP A 26 6.55 26.35 27.35
C ASP A 26 5.14 26.54 26.74
N PRO A 27 4.20 25.60 26.97
CA PRO A 27 2.90 25.64 26.31
C PRO A 27 2.05 26.84 26.75
N THR A 28 1.56 27.62 25.79
CA THR A 28 0.73 28.81 26.03
C THR A 28 -0.70 28.42 26.47
N PRO A 29 -1.27 29.00 27.55
CA PRO A 29 -2.63 28.63 27.94
C PRO A 29 -3.69 28.98 26.90
N LEU A 30 -4.43 27.97 26.42
CA LEU A 30 -5.60 28.12 25.53
C LEU A 30 -6.88 27.96 26.36
N ARG A 31 -7.76 28.96 26.29
CA ARG A 31 -9.04 28.97 27.04
C ARG A 31 -10.23 28.80 26.11
N LEU A 32 -11.32 28.26 26.67
CA LEU A 32 -12.60 28.17 25.97
C LEU A 32 -13.07 29.55 25.48
N ASP A 33 -13.61 29.56 24.26
CA ASP A 33 -14.13 30.72 23.54
C ASP A 33 -13.10 31.84 23.29
N GLN A 34 -11.81 31.55 23.48
CA GLN A 34 -10.73 32.48 23.18
C GLN A 34 -10.34 32.35 21.69
N ASP A 35 -10.37 33.48 20.98
CA ASP A 35 -9.72 33.59 19.67
C ASP A 35 -8.24 33.94 19.87
N VAL A 36 -7.36 33.10 19.32
CA VAL A 36 -5.90 33.25 19.39
C VAL A 36 -5.38 33.48 17.98
N SER A 37 -4.47 34.44 17.83
CA SER A 37 -3.70 34.62 16.59
C SER A 37 -2.24 34.32 16.89
N GLY A 38 -1.62 33.50 16.05
CA GLY A 38 -0.22 33.11 16.13
C GLY A 38 0.43 33.09 14.75
N ALA A 39 1.71 32.75 14.70
CA ALA A 39 2.45 32.56 13.47
C ALA A 39 3.50 31.47 13.69
N LEU A 40 3.61 30.53 12.75
CA LEU A 40 4.70 29.55 12.74
C LEU A 40 5.84 30.12 11.90
N THR A 41 7.02 30.26 12.51
CA THR A 41 8.21 30.89 11.94
C THR A 41 9.42 29.97 12.07
N ASP A 42 10.51 30.32 11.39
CA ASP A 42 11.78 29.57 11.45
C ASP A 42 12.38 29.48 12.86
N ASP A 43 11.96 30.35 13.79
CA ASP A 43 12.42 30.39 15.17
C ASP A 43 11.61 29.47 16.11
N ASP A 44 10.48 28.92 15.64
CA ASP A 44 9.61 28.05 16.43
C ASP A 44 10.15 26.63 16.55
N ALA A 45 9.55 25.86 17.46
CA ALA A 45 9.95 24.48 17.66
C ALA A 45 9.64 23.65 16.41
N ARG A 46 10.55 22.73 16.06
CA ARG A 46 10.43 21.93 14.84
C ARG A 46 10.86 20.48 15.05
N ILE A 47 10.25 19.60 14.28
CA ILE A 47 10.69 18.23 14.05
C ILE A 47 11.22 18.17 12.62
N ASP A 48 12.38 17.56 12.45
CA ASP A 48 13.06 17.40 11.16
C ASP A 48 13.85 16.08 11.21
N ASP A 49 13.10 14.97 11.25
CA ASP A 49 13.67 13.63 11.24
C ASP A 49 12.85 12.72 10.32
N MET A 50 13.51 11.70 9.77
CA MET A 50 12.90 10.81 8.77
C MET A 50 11.81 9.91 9.33
N ASP A 51 11.82 9.64 10.64
CA ASP A 51 10.89 8.72 11.28
C ASP A 51 9.58 9.41 11.70
N SER A 52 9.67 10.70 12.08
CA SER A 52 8.58 11.50 12.67
C SER A 52 8.07 12.59 11.73
N GLY A 53 8.74 12.79 10.58
CA GLY A 53 8.40 13.80 9.58
C GLY A 53 9.09 15.15 9.79
N ARG A 54 8.71 16.13 8.97
CA ARG A 54 9.28 17.49 8.99
C ARG A 54 8.17 18.51 9.19
N TYR A 55 8.21 19.27 10.29
CA TYR A 55 7.21 20.32 10.60
C TYR A 55 7.66 21.33 11.66
N VAL A 56 7.04 22.52 11.63
CA VAL A 56 7.15 23.56 12.68
C VAL A 56 5.87 23.59 13.52
N TYR A 57 5.96 23.92 14.80
CA TYR A 57 4.82 23.88 15.71
C TYR A 57 4.88 24.86 16.88
N ASP A 58 3.68 25.21 17.37
CA ASP A 58 3.41 25.88 18.63
C ASP A 58 2.70 24.93 19.62
N LEU A 59 2.98 25.09 20.91
CA LEU A 59 2.34 24.35 21.99
C LEU A 59 1.37 25.19 22.80
N TYR A 60 0.22 24.61 23.09
CA TYR A 60 -0.83 25.19 23.92
C TYR A 60 -1.21 24.26 25.07
N SER A 61 -1.46 24.82 26.26
CA SER A 61 -1.95 24.07 27.42
C SER A 61 -3.45 24.24 27.61
N ILE A 62 -4.14 23.14 27.88
CA ILE A 62 -5.60 23.07 28.06
C ILE A 62 -5.89 22.38 29.39
N ASP A 63 -6.69 23.01 30.24
CA ASP A 63 -7.25 22.38 31.45
C ASP A 63 -8.67 21.90 31.13
N ALA A 64 -8.88 20.58 31.10
CA ALA A 64 -10.15 19.97 30.71
C ALA A 64 -10.72 19.03 31.78
N GLN A 65 -12.05 18.87 31.79
CA GLN A 65 -12.78 17.98 32.68
C GLN A 65 -13.32 16.76 31.93
N ALA A 66 -13.34 15.61 32.62
CA ALA A 66 -13.93 14.39 32.07
C ALA A 66 -15.37 14.63 31.58
N GLY A 67 -15.66 14.18 30.36
CA GLY A 67 -16.93 14.34 29.66
C GLY A 67 -17.09 15.66 28.90
N GLN A 68 -16.14 16.59 28.94
CA GLN A 68 -16.17 17.76 28.05
C GLN A 68 -15.93 17.33 26.60
N ARG A 69 -16.68 17.92 25.67
CA ARG A 69 -16.56 17.67 24.24
C ARG A 69 -15.93 18.90 23.59
N LEU A 70 -14.63 18.84 23.35
CA LEU A 70 -13.87 19.97 22.83
C LEU A 70 -13.91 19.96 21.29
N GLU A 71 -14.01 21.14 20.69
CA GLU A 71 -13.68 21.38 19.28
C GLU A 71 -12.61 22.47 19.22
N ILE A 72 -11.54 22.19 18.49
CA ILE A 72 -10.41 23.09 18.31
C ILE A 72 -10.23 23.29 16.81
N THR A 73 -10.36 24.53 16.36
CA THR A 73 -10.17 24.90 14.95
C THR A 73 -8.87 25.68 14.78
N MET A 74 -8.07 25.29 13.79
CA MET A 74 -6.92 26.04 13.31
C MET A 74 -7.18 26.49 11.88
N ARG A 75 -6.96 27.77 11.59
CA ARG A 75 -7.08 28.32 10.25
C ARG A 75 -5.80 29.03 9.86
N SER A 76 -5.20 28.60 8.76
CA SER A 76 -4.14 29.32 8.05
C SER A 76 -4.44 29.33 6.56
N ASP A 77 -4.17 30.47 5.91
CA ASP A 77 -4.16 30.58 4.45
C ASP A 77 -2.74 30.37 3.87
N ASP A 78 -1.73 30.29 4.74
CA ASP A 78 -0.31 30.25 4.37
C ASP A 78 0.24 28.81 4.32
N PHE A 79 -0.31 27.90 5.11
CA PHE A 79 0.13 26.51 5.20
C PHE A 79 -1.02 25.57 5.54
N ASP A 80 -0.85 24.30 5.20
CA ASP A 80 -1.77 23.23 5.58
C ASP A 80 -1.64 22.93 7.08
N SER A 81 -2.69 23.22 7.84
CA SER A 81 -2.65 23.11 9.29
C SER A 81 -2.86 21.68 9.77
N TYR A 82 -2.27 21.34 10.92
CA TYR A 82 -2.47 20.07 11.59
C TYR A 82 -2.45 20.25 13.11
N LEU A 83 -3.43 19.66 13.78
CA LEU A 83 -3.58 19.69 15.23
C LEU A 83 -3.27 18.32 15.83
N GLU A 84 -2.59 18.29 16.97
CA GLU A 84 -2.44 17.07 17.80
C GLU A 84 -2.73 17.40 19.26
N LEU A 85 -3.50 16.55 19.95
CA LEU A 85 -3.83 16.67 21.36
C LEU A 85 -3.22 15.51 22.14
N MET A 86 -2.43 15.81 23.16
CA MET A 86 -1.81 14.84 24.06
C MET A 86 -2.16 15.16 25.52
N ARG A 87 -2.05 14.18 26.40
CA ARG A 87 -2.07 14.47 27.84
C ARG A 87 -0.77 15.16 28.25
N ALA A 88 -0.82 16.13 29.16
CA ALA A 88 0.38 16.79 29.64
C ALA A 88 1.38 15.78 30.26
N GLY A 89 2.60 15.74 29.72
CA GLY A 89 3.66 14.81 30.14
C GLY A 89 3.61 13.42 29.48
N SER A 90 2.75 13.22 28.48
CA SER A 90 2.73 12.05 27.60
C SER A 90 3.09 12.48 26.17
N ASP A 91 3.76 11.60 25.44
CA ASP A 91 4.01 11.77 24.00
C ASP A 91 2.95 11.03 23.14
N GLU A 92 1.99 10.36 23.79
CA GLU A 92 0.88 9.70 23.11
C GLU A 92 -0.14 10.73 22.59
N VAL A 93 -0.34 10.75 21.28
CA VAL A 93 -1.37 11.53 20.61
C VAL A 93 -2.72 10.86 20.85
N LEU A 94 -3.62 11.60 21.49
CA LEU A 94 -4.98 11.15 21.81
C LEU A 94 -5.98 11.51 20.70
N ALA A 95 -5.69 12.58 19.97
CA ALA A 95 -6.48 13.09 18.86
C ALA A 95 -5.60 13.94 17.92
N SER A 96 -5.88 13.92 16.62
CA SER A 96 -5.24 14.75 15.60
C SER A 96 -6.18 15.11 14.45
N ASP A 97 -5.94 16.18 13.72
CA ASP A 97 -6.77 16.53 12.55
C ASP A 97 -6.02 17.52 11.64
N ASP A 98 -6.04 17.31 10.32
CA ASP A 98 -5.52 18.24 9.28
C ASP A 98 -6.63 19.01 8.57
N ASP A 99 -7.68 18.32 8.15
CA ASP A 99 -8.61 18.80 7.12
C ASP A 99 -10.08 18.76 7.56
N GLY A 100 -10.34 18.65 8.87
CA GLY A 100 -11.66 18.36 9.45
C GLY A 100 -12.76 19.39 9.19
N LEU A 101 -12.51 20.44 8.40
CA LEU A 101 -13.52 21.34 7.84
C LEU A 101 -14.03 20.92 6.45
N GLY A 102 -13.49 19.83 5.88
CA GLY A 102 -13.94 19.22 4.63
C GLY A 102 -13.45 19.92 3.35
N GLU A 103 -12.74 21.05 3.47
CA GLU A 103 -12.08 21.76 2.36
C GLU A 103 -10.92 22.63 2.88
N GLY A 104 -9.83 22.70 2.12
CA GLY A 104 -8.77 23.72 2.28
C GLY A 104 -7.59 23.29 3.15
N LEU A 105 -6.98 24.27 3.84
CA LEU A 105 -5.73 24.15 4.61
C LEU A 105 -5.99 24.14 6.13
N HIS A 106 -7.19 23.78 6.57
CA HIS A 106 -7.71 24.14 7.89
C HIS A 106 -8.17 22.94 8.71
N SER A 107 -7.59 22.78 9.90
CA SER A 107 -7.92 21.68 10.81
C SER A 107 -9.09 21.99 11.74
N ARG A 108 -9.85 20.96 12.09
CA ARG A 108 -10.86 20.96 13.14
C ARG A 108 -10.82 19.66 13.96
N LEU A 109 -10.01 19.68 15.02
CA LEU A 109 -9.91 18.57 15.96
C LEU A 109 -11.11 18.54 16.92
N ARG A 110 -11.76 17.38 17.05
CA ARG A 110 -12.82 17.10 18.04
C ARG A 110 -12.39 16.02 19.01
N TYR A 111 -12.60 16.23 20.31
CA TYR A 111 -12.19 15.26 21.33
C TYR A 111 -13.12 15.25 22.55
N THR A 112 -13.57 14.06 22.95
CA THR A 112 -14.29 13.83 24.21
C THR A 112 -13.29 13.47 25.31
N VAL A 113 -13.23 14.31 26.34
CA VAL A 113 -12.23 14.20 27.40
C VAL A 113 -12.55 12.99 28.29
N ALA A 114 -11.74 11.93 28.21
CA ALA A 114 -11.94 10.74 29.04
C ALA A 114 -11.64 10.98 30.54
N GLU A 115 -10.61 11.76 30.84
CA GLU A 115 -10.16 12.03 32.21
C GLU A 115 -9.91 13.53 32.45
N SER A 116 -10.36 14.05 33.61
CA SER A 116 -10.03 15.42 34.00
C SER A 116 -8.52 15.60 34.17
N GLY A 117 -7.97 16.68 33.63
CA GLY A 117 -6.53 16.97 33.74
C GLY A 117 -6.04 18.04 32.78
N ALA A 118 -4.72 18.20 32.76
CA ALA A 118 -4.03 19.07 31.82
C ALA A 118 -3.68 18.29 30.54
N TYR A 119 -3.90 18.95 29.41
CA TYR A 119 -3.63 18.49 28.06
C TYR A 119 -2.72 19.50 27.35
N VAL A 120 -2.02 19.03 26.34
CA VAL A 120 -1.19 19.85 25.45
C VAL A 120 -1.73 19.69 24.04
N LEU A 121 -2.01 20.81 23.39
CA LEU A 121 -2.32 20.88 21.96
C LEU A 121 -1.07 21.34 21.22
N ARG A 122 -0.67 20.60 20.19
CA ARG A 122 0.35 21.00 19.23
C ARG A 122 -0.34 21.50 17.97
N ALA A 123 -0.08 22.75 17.63
CA ALA A 123 -0.57 23.39 16.41
C ALA A 123 0.61 23.48 15.43
N ARG A 124 0.55 22.74 14.32
CA ARG A 124 1.69 22.55 13.43
C ARG A 124 1.32 22.69 11.95
N THR A 125 2.32 22.79 11.08
CA THR A 125 2.18 22.50 9.64
C THR A 125 1.96 21.01 9.44
N LEU A 126 1.13 20.57 8.48
CA LEU A 126 0.96 19.15 8.13
C LEU A 126 2.28 18.51 7.69
N GLY A 127 3.05 19.25 6.90
CA GLY A 127 4.41 18.91 6.52
C GLY A 127 5.19 20.14 6.07
N GLY A 128 6.52 20.04 6.07
CA GLY A 128 7.43 21.12 5.71
C GLY A 128 7.68 22.12 6.85
N LEU A 129 8.77 22.87 6.73
CA LEU A 129 9.17 23.87 7.72
C LEU A 129 8.71 25.29 7.36
N GLU A 130 8.03 25.46 6.23
CA GLU A 130 7.48 26.74 5.80
C GLU A 130 6.16 26.99 6.54
N GLY A 131 6.22 27.82 7.59
CA GLY A 131 5.06 28.26 8.36
C GLY A 131 4.46 29.58 7.88
N GLY A 132 3.48 30.09 8.62
CA GLY A 132 2.82 31.37 8.34
C GLY A 132 1.87 31.77 9.46
N ASP A 133 1.01 32.75 9.22
CA ASP A 133 0.04 33.23 10.21
C ASP A 133 -1.09 32.20 10.39
N TYR A 134 -1.60 32.07 11.62
CA TYR A 134 -2.76 31.22 11.90
C TYR A 134 -3.68 31.81 12.98
N ALA A 135 -4.93 31.33 12.98
CA ALA A 135 -5.91 31.59 14.02
C ALA A 135 -6.37 30.28 14.67
N LEU A 136 -6.37 30.24 16.00
CA LEU A 136 -6.85 29.12 16.82
C LEU A 136 -8.08 29.51 17.63
N LYS A 137 -9.04 28.59 17.73
CA LYS A 137 -10.21 28.71 18.61
C LYS A 137 -10.57 27.38 19.22
N MET A 138 -10.84 27.37 20.52
CA MET A 138 -11.36 26.21 21.24
C MET A 138 -12.76 26.51 21.78
N ILE A 139 -13.72 25.62 21.54
CA ILE A 139 -15.08 25.70 22.08
C ILE A 139 -15.44 24.39 22.82
N ASP A 140 -16.40 24.49 23.73
CA ASP A 140 -17.08 23.33 24.31
C ASP A 140 -18.35 23.08 23.49
N ARG A 141 -18.43 21.92 22.84
CA ARG A 141 -19.56 21.49 22.01
C ARG A 141 -20.82 21.21 22.85
N GLY A 142 -20.70 21.19 24.18
CA GLY A 142 -21.77 20.79 25.08
C GLY A 142 -22.02 19.28 25.03
N PRO A 143 -23.05 18.78 25.73
CA PRO A 143 -23.36 17.35 25.74
C PRO A 143 -23.72 16.86 24.34
N ALA A 144 -23.35 15.62 24.01
CA ALA A 144 -23.75 14.98 22.76
C ALA A 144 -25.29 15.02 22.63
N PRO A 145 -25.82 15.42 21.46
CA PRO A 145 -27.24 15.29 21.18
C PRO A 145 -27.68 13.84 21.43
N PRO A 146 -28.79 13.62 22.14
CA PRO A 146 -29.28 12.27 22.36
C PRO A 146 -29.64 11.63 21.02
N ALA A 147 -29.31 10.34 20.85
CA ALA A 147 -29.71 9.59 19.68
C ALA A 147 -31.24 9.72 19.47
N PRO A 148 -31.71 10.19 18.31
CA PRO A 148 -33.10 10.37 17.99
C PRO A 148 -33.74 8.99 17.91
N ARG A 149 -35.06 8.97 18.04
CA ARG A 149 -35.79 7.77 17.63
C ARG A 149 -35.58 7.59 16.13
N PRO A 150 -35.10 6.43 15.67
CA PRO A 150 -34.89 6.19 14.26
C PRO A 150 -36.17 6.44 13.46
N THR A 151 -36.03 7.10 12.32
CA THR A 151 -37.16 7.37 11.42
C THR A 151 -37.53 6.09 10.66
N ALA A 152 -38.79 5.67 10.71
CA ALA A 152 -39.21 4.47 9.99
C ALA A 152 -39.06 4.66 8.47
N ILE A 153 -38.26 3.82 7.81
CA ILE A 153 -38.09 3.78 6.35
C ILE A 153 -38.86 2.60 5.76
N ARG A 154 -39.29 2.72 4.50
CA ARG A 154 -40.11 1.70 3.81
C ARG A 154 -39.44 1.26 2.51
N LEU A 155 -39.60 -0.03 2.19
CA LEU A 155 -39.17 -0.61 0.93
C LEU A 155 -39.68 0.19 -0.27
N GLY A 156 -38.76 0.53 -1.17
CA GLY A 156 -39.01 1.26 -2.42
C GLY A 156 -39.38 2.74 -2.25
N VAL A 157 -39.28 3.30 -1.04
CA VAL A 157 -39.58 4.71 -0.76
C VAL A 157 -38.33 5.39 -0.22
N PRO A 158 -37.55 6.09 -1.05
CA PRO A 158 -36.40 6.84 -0.58
C PRO A 158 -36.84 8.00 0.32
N VAL A 159 -35.93 8.40 1.21
CA VAL A 159 -36.09 9.49 2.18
C VAL A 159 -34.95 10.47 1.99
N ASP A 160 -35.29 11.74 1.83
CA ASP A 160 -34.32 12.84 1.84
C ASP A 160 -33.93 13.17 3.29
N GLY A 161 -32.63 13.32 3.52
CA GLY A 161 -32.05 13.69 4.81
C GLY A 161 -31.01 14.79 4.68
N ASP A 162 -30.55 15.30 5.81
CA ASP A 162 -29.52 16.34 5.90
C ASP A 162 -28.69 16.09 7.15
N ILE A 163 -27.41 15.72 6.96
CA ILE A 163 -26.47 15.59 8.08
C ILE A 163 -26.09 16.99 8.54
N ALA A 164 -26.55 17.37 9.73
CA ALA A 164 -26.30 18.68 10.33
C ALA A 164 -25.28 18.61 11.48
N GLY A 165 -24.63 19.73 11.79
CA GLY A 165 -23.61 19.78 12.85
C GLY A 165 -24.13 19.52 14.28
N ASP A 166 -25.45 19.55 14.47
CA ASP A 166 -26.15 19.22 15.71
C ASP A 166 -26.82 17.83 15.68
N ASP A 167 -26.53 17.03 14.67
CA ASP A 167 -26.97 15.65 14.61
C ASP A 167 -26.26 14.77 15.65
N PRO A 168 -26.87 13.60 15.94
CA PRO A 168 -26.24 12.58 16.77
C PRO A 168 -24.87 12.22 16.27
N GLU A 169 -23.95 12.06 17.22
CA GLU A 169 -22.61 11.61 16.93
C GLU A 169 -22.41 10.23 17.53
N HIS A 170 -21.86 9.33 16.74
CA HIS A 170 -21.25 8.12 17.27
C HIS A 170 -19.89 8.54 17.81
N GLU A 171 -19.71 8.44 19.13
CA GLU A 171 -18.40 8.66 19.75
C GLU A 171 -17.71 7.31 19.92
N SER A 172 -16.54 7.17 19.31
CA SER A 172 -15.63 6.04 19.53
C SER A 172 -14.45 6.47 20.42
N ALA A 173 -13.73 5.49 20.97
CA ALA A 173 -12.50 5.76 21.74
C ALA A 173 -11.38 6.31 20.86
N ASP A 174 -11.42 6.01 19.56
CA ASP A 174 -10.58 6.61 18.53
C ASP A 174 -11.39 7.67 17.76
N GLN A 175 -10.78 8.85 17.61
CA GLN A 175 -11.42 9.98 16.92
C GLN A 175 -11.74 9.71 15.45
N TYR A 176 -10.97 8.83 14.79
CA TYR A 176 -11.15 8.48 13.37
C TYR A 176 -12.45 7.71 13.10
N SER A 177 -13.04 7.12 14.14
CA SER A 177 -14.29 6.36 14.03
C SER A 177 -15.48 7.15 14.57
N SER A 178 -15.31 8.44 14.92
CA SER A 178 -16.42 9.28 15.36
C SER A 178 -17.11 9.93 14.16
N TYR A 179 -18.43 9.81 14.09
CA TYR A 179 -19.19 10.30 12.94
C TYR A 179 -20.58 10.82 13.31
N LEU A 180 -21.02 11.87 12.61
CA LEU A 180 -22.41 12.30 12.61
C LEU A 180 -23.28 11.28 11.88
N TYR A 181 -24.50 11.06 12.35
CA TYR A 181 -25.41 10.16 11.68
C TYR A 181 -26.87 10.52 11.88
N ASP A 182 -27.65 10.21 10.85
CA ASP A 182 -29.08 10.02 10.94
C ASP A 182 -29.41 8.54 11.06
N ALA A 183 -30.48 8.22 11.81
CA ALA A 183 -30.90 6.85 12.04
C ALA A 183 -32.29 6.57 11.46
N TYR A 184 -32.41 5.43 10.78
CA TYR A 184 -33.66 4.93 10.21
C TYR A 184 -33.93 3.51 10.70
N SER A 185 -35.21 3.14 10.90
CA SER A 185 -35.57 1.76 11.24
C SER A 185 -36.43 1.08 10.20
N PHE A 186 -36.22 -0.22 10.05
CA PHE A 186 -37.05 -1.11 9.23
C PHE A 186 -37.23 -2.46 9.93
N GLN A 187 -38.20 -3.24 9.47
CA GLN A 187 -38.45 -4.61 9.95
C GLN A 187 -38.00 -5.59 8.87
N ALA A 188 -37.32 -6.66 9.27
CA ALA A 188 -36.96 -7.75 8.37
C ALA A 188 -37.12 -9.10 9.08
N ARG A 189 -37.38 -10.14 8.28
CA ARG A 189 -37.41 -11.54 8.74
C ARG A 189 -36.04 -12.18 8.62
N GLU A 190 -35.77 -13.22 9.40
CA GLU A 190 -34.58 -14.05 9.26
C GLU A 190 -34.40 -14.52 7.80
N GLY A 191 -33.23 -14.24 7.23
CA GLY A 191 -32.86 -14.54 5.84
C GLY A 191 -33.39 -13.55 4.79
N GLU A 192 -34.19 -12.55 5.17
CA GLU A 192 -34.64 -11.50 4.24
C GLU A 192 -33.46 -10.62 3.84
N ARG A 193 -33.29 -10.40 2.53
CA ARG A 193 -32.24 -9.53 1.98
C ARG A 193 -32.79 -8.14 1.70
N ILE A 194 -32.05 -7.13 2.11
CA ILE A 194 -32.40 -5.72 1.99
C ILE A 194 -31.22 -5.01 1.33
N ALA A 195 -31.46 -4.40 0.17
CA ALA A 195 -30.51 -3.47 -0.42
C ALA A 195 -30.71 -2.09 0.23
N VAL A 196 -29.64 -1.52 0.75
CA VAL A 196 -29.60 -0.18 1.33
C VAL A 196 -28.72 0.68 0.43
N SER A 197 -29.25 1.80 -0.04
CA SER A 197 -28.50 2.75 -0.88
C SER A 197 -28.53 4.13 -0.27
N MET A 198 -27.40 4.84 -0.31
CA MET A 198 -27.31 6.24 0.08
C MET A 198 -26.61 7.02 -1.03
N GLN A 199 -27.13 8.21 -1.35
CA GLN A 199 -26.56 9.09 -2.37
C GLN A 199 -26.35 10.47 -1.79
N SER A 200 -25.17 11.04 -2.02
CA SER A 200 -24.82 12.40 -1.61
C SER A 200 -23.84 13.02 -2.59
N GLU A 201 -24.10 14.27 -2.97
CA GLU A 201 -23.15 15.10 -3.73
C GLU A 201 -22.31 15.99 -2.79
N ALA A 202 -22.64 16.00 -1.50
CA ALA A 202 -22.04 16.91 -0.51
C ALA A 202 -20.91 16.27 0.28
N PHE A 203 -20.85 14.94 0.33
CA PHE A 203 -19.87 14.17 1.06
C PHE A 203 -19.84 12.74 0.51
N ASP A 204 -18.80 12.00 0.84
CA ASP A 204 -18.66 10.57 0.59
C ASP A 204 -19.54 9.78 1.60
N PRO A 205 -20.68 9.19 1.19
CA PRO A 205 -21.60 8.51 2.10
C PRO A 205 -21.09 7.13 2.57
N ILE A 206 -21.55 6.72 3.73
CA ILE A 206 -21.45 5.35 4.24
C ILE A 206 -22.74 4.93 4.94
N VAL A 207 -23.20 3.72 4.63
CA VAL A 207 -24.36 3.10 5.31
C VAL A 207 -23.90 2.01 6.24
N ARG A 208 -24.45 2.01 7.46
CA ARG A 208 -24.23 0.97 8.47
C ARG A 208 -25.56 0.37 8.88
N VAL A 209 -25.69 -0.95 8.84
CA VAL A 209 -26.87 -1.67 9.32
C VAL A 209 -26.54 -2.39 10.61
N GLY A 210 -27.42 -2.26 11.60
CA GLY A 210 -27.22 -2.89 12.90
C GLY A 210 -28.52 -3.02 13.69
N ARG A 211 -28.39 -3.30 14.98
CA ARG A 211 -29.52 -3.37 15.92
C ARG A 211 -29.17 -2.68 17.24
N MET A 212 -30.20 -2.25 17.96
CA MET A 212 -30.01 -1.69 19.30
C MET A 212 -30.02 -2.81 20.35
N VAL A 213 -28.91 -3.00 21.06
CA VAL A 213 -28.77 -3.94 22.18
C VAL A 213 -28.34 -3.19 23.43
N ASP A 214 -29.13 -3.30 24.51
CA ASP A 214 -28.88 -2.63 25.79
C ASP A 214 -28.62 -1.11 25.69
N GLY A 215 -29.20 -0.47 24.67
CA GLY A 215 -29.04 0.97 24.42
C GLY A 215 -27.82 1.35 23.57
N ALA A 216 -27.02 0.38 23.12
CA ALA A 216 -25.92 0.57 22.18
C ALA A 216 -26.30 0.06 20.78
N PHE A 217 -25.73 0.69 19.75
CA PHE A 217 -25.83 0.21 18.38
C PHE A 217 -24.77 -0.88 18.15
N GLU A 218 -25.23 -2.10 17.90
CA GLU A 218 -24.41 -3.22 17.45
C GLU A 218 -24.46 -3.22 15.91
N GLU A 219 -23.34 -2.84 15.28
CA GLU A 219 -23.18 -2.89 13.84
C GLU A 219 -23.08 -4.35 13.36
N LEU A 220 -23.77 -4.65 12.26
CA LEU A 220 -23.81 -5.97 11.65
C LEU A 220 -23.24 -5.98 10.24
N ALA A 221 -23.32 -4.86 9.52
CA ALA A 221 -22.75 -4.69 8.19
C ALA A 221 -22.59 -3.20 7.86
N TYR A 222 -21.65 -2.86 6.98
CA TYR A 222 -21.49 -1.52 6.45
C TYR A 222 -20.94 -1.57 5.03
N ASN A 223 -21.17 -0.51 4.26
CA ASN A 223 -20.49 -0.26 2.99
C ASN A 223 -20.55 1.23 2.66
N ASP A 224 -19.49 1.78 2.09
CA ASP A 224 -19.34 3.18 1.64
C ASP A 224 -19.49 3.34 0.14
N ASP A 225 -19.03 2.37 -0.65
CA ASP A 225 -19.05 2.49 -2.11
C ASP A 225 -20.07 1.58 -2.82
N ARG A 226 -20.46 1.98 -4.02
CA ARG A 226 -21.17 1.12 -4.96
C ARG A 226 -20.17 0.29 -5.77
N PRO A 227 -20.52 -0.95 -6.13
CA PRO A 227 -19.67 -1.76 -6.99
C PRO A 227 -19.51 -1.14 -8.39
N GLY A 228 -18.31 -1.21 -8.96
CA GLY A 228 -18.02 -0.72 -10.32
C GLY A 228 -17.33 0.65 -10.42
N GLY A 229 -17.02 1.31 -9.30
CA GLY A 229 -16.02 2.39 -9.24
C GLY A 229 -16.36 3.71 -9.96
N GLY A 230 -17.64 4.04 -10.12
CA GLY A 230 -18.08 5.23 -10.88
C GLY A 230 -18.55 6.43 -10.05
N ASP A 231 -18.94 6.20 -8.79
CA ASP A 231 -19.34 7.23 -7.83
C ASP A 231 -19.00 6.80 -6.40
N LEU A 232 -19.02 7.76 -5.47
CA LEU A 232 -18.77 7.51 -4.04
C LEU A 232 -20.05 7.07 -3.30
N ASN A 233 -21.11 6.67 -4.01
CA ASN A 233 -22.41 6.47 -3.38
C ASN A 233 -22.52 5.08 -2.74
N SER A 234 -22.99 4.98 -1.50
CA SER A 234 -23.04 3.69 -0.82
C SER A 234 -24.11 2.73 -1.32
N TYR A 235 -23.75 1.46 -1.38
CA TYR A 235 -24.67 0.36 -1.63
C TYR A 235 -24.33 -0.87 -0.78
N LEU A 236 -25.25 -1.30 0.09
CA LEU A 236 -25.07 -2.44 0.97
C LEU A 236 -26.20 -3.46 0.79
N VAL A 237 -25.86 -4.73 0.61
CA VAL A 237 -26.84 -5.82 0.65
C VAL A 237 -26.78 -6.52 2.01
N PHE A 238 -27.77 -6.23 2.86
CA PHE A 238 -27.87 -6.80 4.20
C PHE A 238 -28.78 -8.03 4.22
N THR A 239 -28.32 -9.14 4.82
CA THR A 239 -29.17 -10.32 5.09
C THR A 239 -29.52 -10.36 6.57
N ALA A 240 -30.80 -10.27 6.91
CA ALA A 240 -31.23 -10.22 8.31
C ALA A 240 -30.93 -11.54 9.05
N PRO A 241 -30.11 -11.55 10.12
CA PRO A 241 -29.75 -12.77 10.84
C PRO A 241 -30.87 -13.33 11.73
N ALA A 242 -31.93 -12.55 11.97
CA ALA A 242 -33.09 -12.95 12.76
C ALA A 242 -34.31 -12.09 12.41
N ASP A 243 -35.50 -12.52 12.81
CA ASP A 243 -36.69 -11.68 12.80
C ASP A 243 -36.51 -10.48 13.75
N GLY A 244 -36.69 -9.25 13.27
CA GLY A 244 -36.59 -8.08 14.15
C GLY A 244 -36.61 -6.71 13.49
N GLU A 245 -36.44 -5.70 14.36
CA GLU A 245 -36.16 -4.32 13.96
C GLU A 245 -34.66 -4.15 13.75
N TYR A 246 -34.30 -3.52 12.63
CA TYR A 246 -32.94 -3.14 12.29
C TYR A 246 -32.85 -1.63 12.08
N ILE A 247 -31.66 -1.09 12.31
CA ILE A 247 -31.33 0.32 12.17
C ILE A 247 -30.34 0.51 11.03
N VAL A 248 -30.64 1.44 10.13
CA VAL A 248 -29.67 2.01 9.19
C VAL A 248 -29.14 3.30 9.82
N ARG A 249 -27.82 3.45 9.92
CA ARG A 249 -27.16 4.73 10.13
C ARG A 249 -26.64 5.25 8.80
N ALA A 250 -27.12 6.41 8.40
CA ALA A 250 -26.64 7.18 7.26
C ALA A 250 -25.63 8.21 7.77
N ALA A 251 -24.41 8.19 7.24
CA ALA A 251 -23.31 9.01 7.74
C ALA A 251 -22.34 9.41 6.62
N PRO A 252 -21.55 10.48 6.79
CA PRO A 252 -20.38 10.74 5.96
C PRO A 252 -19.22 9.81 6.36
N LEU A 253 -18.44 9.34 5.39
CA LEU A 253 -17.27 8.50 5.62
C LEU A 253 -16.20 9.24 6.43
N GLY A 254 -15.94 10.51 6.09
CA GLY A 254 -15.05 11.41 6.82
C GLY A 254 -15.58 11.91 8.18
N GLY A 255 -16.71 11.38 8.65
CA GLY A 255 -17.25 11.53 10.01
C GLY A 255 -17.82 12.91 10.39
N SER A 256 -17.31 14.01 9.86
CA SER A 256 -17.67 15.36 10.32
C SER A 256 -18.23 16.29 9.23
N GLN A 257 -18.29 15.80 7.99
CA GLN A 257 -18.93 16.49 6.87
C GLN A 257 -20.44 16.60 7.09
N THR A 258 -21.04 17.65 6.53
CA THR A 258 -22.47 17.95 6.66
C THR A 258 -23.06 18.21 5.28
N GLY A 259 -24.32 17.87 5.09
CA GLY A 259 -25.01 18.14 3.84
C GLY A 259 -26.18 17.21 3.58
N THR A 260 -26.85 17.44 2.45
CA THR A 260 -28.05 16.71 2.06
C THR A 260 -27.71 15.37 1.42
N TYR A 261 -28.53 14.36 1.69
CA TYR A 261 -28.41 13.04 1.07
C TYR A 261 -29.79 12.43 0.81
N THR A 262 -29.84 11.35 0.05
CA THR A 262 -31.03 10.50 -0.11
C THR A 262 -30.69 9.07 0.31
N VAL A 263 -31.47 8.49 1.22
CA VAL A 263 -31.33 7.09 1.64
C VAL A 263 -32.56 6.28 1.26
N GLY A 264 -32.37 5.04 0.83
CA GLY A 264 -33.44 4.14 0.44
C GLY A 264 -33.17 2.71 0.85
N ILE A 265 -34.24 1.95 1.08
CA ILE A 265 -34.18 0.49 1.17
C ILE A 265 -35.02 -0.13 0.05
N ALA A 266 -34.55 -1.23 -0.51
CA ALA A 266 -35.23 -2.04 -1.52
C ALA A 266 -35.12 -3.53 -1.17
N GLU A 267 -35.91 -4.35 -1.86
CA GLU A 267 -35.72 -5.80 -1.80
C GLU A 267 -34.30 -6.10 -2.29
N GLY A 268 -33.54 -6.83 -1.50
CA GLY A 268 -32.18 -7.21 -1.85
C GLY A 268 -32.18 -8.14 -3.06
N PRO A 269 -31.10 -8.11 -3.87
CA PRO A 269 -30.93 -9.06 -4.96
C PRO A 269 -31.05 -10.51 -4.46
N PRO A 270 -31.40 -11.48 -5.32
CA PRO A 270 -31.38 -12.90 -4.95
C PRO A 270 -29.97 -13.33 -4.52
N GLN A 271 -29.87 -14.33 -3.64
CA GLN A 271 -28.56 -14.91 -3.28
C GLN A 271 -27.91 -15.50 -4.52
N MET A 272 -26.58 -15.40 -4.61
CA MET A 272 -25.81 -16.07 -5.65
C MET A 272 -26.21 -17.54 -5.71
N SER A 273 -26.33 -18.06 -6.93
CA SER A 273 -26.55 -19.48 -7.12
C SER A 273 -25.27 -20.20 -6.66
N THR A 274 -25.39 -21.18 -5.76
CA THR A 274 -24.23 -21.97 -5.32
C THR A 274 -24.36 -23.40 -5.86
N GLN A 275 -23.42 -23.77 -6.73
CA GLN A 275 -23.30 -25.11 -7.28
C GLN A 275 -22.09 -25.84 -6.66
N SER A 276 -22.14 -27.17 -6.57
CA SER A 276 -20.94 -27.96 -6.25
C SER A 276 -20.19 -28.26 -7.55
N ILE A 277 -18.86 -28.18 -7.52
CA ILE A 277 -17.99 -28.58 -8.62
C ILE A 277 -16.95 -29.58 -8.10
N ASP A 278 -16.73 -30.68 -8.83
CA ASP A 278 -15.72 -31.68 -8.49
C ASP A 278 -14.46 -31.48 -9.33
N PHE A 279 -13.32 -32.00 -8.85
CA PHE A 279 -12.07 -31.97 -9.62
C PHE A 279 -12.20 -32.77 -10.92
N GLY A 280 -11.83 -32.13 -12.03
CA GLY A 280 -11.97 -32.64 -13.40
C GLY A 280 -13.25 -32.22 -14.09
N ASP A 281 -14.15 -31.50 -13.40
CA ASP A 281 -15.37 -30.97 -14.01
C ASP A 281 -15.10 -29.68 -14.78
N THR A 282 -15.88 -29.52 -15.85
CA THR A 282 -16.06 -28.29 -16.61
C THR A 282 -17.56 -27.99 -16.64
N VAL A 283 -17.95 -26.80 -16.24
CA VAL A 283 -19.34 -26.36 -16.08
C VAL A 283 -19.59 -25.14 -16.97
N GLU A 284 -20.65 -25.19 -17.77
CA GLU A 284 -21.17 -24.04 -18.50
C GLU A 284 -22.11 -23.24 -17.57
N GLY A 285 -21.92 -21.92 -17.53
CA GLY A 285 -22.75 -20.97 -16.77
C GLY A 285 -23.10 -19.73 -17.60
N ALA A 286 -23.91 -18.83 -17.03
CA ALA A 286 -24.20 -17.55 -17.64
C ALA A 286 -24.51 -16.51 -16.57
N LEU A 287 -23.97 -15.29 -16.72
CA LEU A 287 -24.29 -14.14 -15.89
C LEU A 287 -25.33 -13.26 -16.58
N SER A 288 -26.44 -13.00 -15.88
CA SER A 288 -27.58 -12.23 -16.33
C SER A 288 -28.07 -11.29 -15.23
N ASP A 289 -28.90 -10.30 -15.58
CA ASP A 289 -29.45 -9.35 -14.59
C ASP A 289 -30.43 -9.99 -13.59
N ASP A 290 -30.85 -11.24 -13.83
CA ASP A 290 -31.71 -12.00 -12.92
C ASP A 290 -30.90 -12.83 -11.89
N ASP A 291 -29.58 -12.93 -12.06
CA ASP A 291 -28.72 -13.70 -11.18
C ASP A 291 -28.49 -13.00 -9.84
N GLY A 292 -28.05 -13.80 -8.87
CA GLY A 292 -27.77 -13.31 -7.54
C GLY A 292 -26.55 -12.40 -7.49
N GLN A 293 -26.53 -11.54 -6.48
CA GLN A 293 -25.38 -10.66 -6.22
C GLN A 293 -24.60 -11.11 -4.98
N ASN A 294 -23.29 -10.94 -5.05
CA ASN A 294 -22.36 -11.10 -3.93
C ASN A 294 -22.57 -10.03 -2.84
N ALA A 295 -21.78 -10.07 -1.76
CA ALA A 295 -21.91 -9.13 -0.65
C ALA A 295 -21.64 -7.68 -1.07
N GLY A 296 -20.71 -7.50 -2.01
CA GLY A 296 -20.43 -6.22 -2.66
C GLY A 296 -21.27 -6.02 -3.91
N GLY A 297 -22.56 -6.41 -3.94
CA GLY A 297 -23.53 -6.04 -4.98
C GLY A 297 -23.21 -6.39 -6.46
N LEU A 298 -22.18 -7.19 -6.74
CA LEU A 298 -21.84 -7.63 -8.10
C LEU A 298 -22.59 -8.90 -8.45
N ILE A 299 -23.07 -9.00 -9.70
CA ILE A 299 -23.67 -10.24 -10.21
C ILE A 299 -22.56 -11.29 -10.33
N ALA A 300 -22.78 -12.43 -9.69
CA ALA A 300 -21.81 -13.50 -9.62
C ALA A 300 -22.49 -14.85 -9.40
N ASP A 301 -21.85 -15.90 -9.90
CA ASP A 301 -22.17 -17.29 -9.56
C ASP A 301 -21.15 -17.84 -8.59
N SER A 302 -21.57 -18.80 -7.77
CA SER A 302 -20.75 -19.41 -6.75
C SER A 302 -20.61 -20.91 -6.97
N TYR A 303 -19.39 -21.42 -6.86
CA TYR A 303 -19.08 -22.84 -6.92
C TYR A 303 -18.39 -23.29 -5.64
N THR A 304 -18.65 -24.51 -5.19
CA THR A 304 -18.06 -25.06 -3.96
C THR A 304 -17.38 -26.39 -4.23
N PHE A 305 -16.23 -26.60 -3.59
CA PHE A 305 -15.51 -27.86 -3.64
C PHE A 305 -14.82 -28.14 -2.29
N ARG A 306 -14.43 -29.40 -2.05
CA ARG A 306 -13.66 -29.77 -0.85
C ARG A 306 -12.20 -29.97 -1.20
N GLY A 307 -11.34 -29.20 -0.55
CA GLY A 307 -9.90 -29.22 -0.73
C GLY A 307 -9.16 -29.93 0.42
N ARG A 308 -7.92 -30.34 0.15
CA ARG A 308 -6.98 -30.86 1.16
C ARG A 308 -5.77 -29.95 1.28
N ALA A 309 -5.22 -29.84 2.49
CA ALA A 309 -3.96 -29.12 2.73
C ALA A 309 -2.84 -29.66 1.82
N GLY A 310 -2.15 -28.75 1.14
CA GLY A 310 -1.10 -29.03 0.15
C GLY A 310 -1.61 -29.45 -1.24
N GLN A 311 -2.92 -29.51 -1.47
CA GLN A 311 -3.48 -29.75 -2.81
C GLN A 311 -3.31 -28.49 -3.66
N ARG A 312 -2.78 -28.64 -4.88
CA ARG A 312 -2.66 -27.53 -5.83
C ARG A 312 -3.86 -27.53 -6.75
N VAL A 313 -4.69 -26.50 -6.65
CA VAL A 313 -5.92 -26.37 -7.43
C VAL A 313 -5.71 -25.38 -8.56
N VAL A 314 -6.30 -25.67 -9.71
CA VAL A 314 -6.34 -24.75 -10.86
C VAL A 314 -7.80 -24.53 -11.21
N VAL A 315 -8.22 -23.27 -11.17
CA VAL A 315 -9.55 -22.83 -11.58
C VAL A 315 -9.37 -21.98 -12.83
N THR A 316 -10.07 -22.32 -13.91
CA THR A 316 -10.05 -21.52 -15.14
C THR A 316 -11.47 -21.12 -15.50
N MET A 317 -11.69 -19.84 -15.75
CA MET A 317 -12.93 -19.28 -16.25
C MET A 317 -12.67 -18.63 -17.60
N SER A 318 -13.51 -18.92 -18.59
CA SER A 318 -13.41 -18.32 -19.91
C SER A 318 -14.75 -17.82 -20.42
N SER A 319 -14.74 -16.68 -21.09
CA SER A 319 -15.92 -16.08 -21.70
C SER A 319 -15.55 -15.34 -22.99
N ASP A 320 -16.32 -15.58 -24.05
CA ASP A 320 -16.26 -14.77 -25.28
C ASP A 320 -17.10 -13.48 -25.16
N ASP A 321 -17.96 -13.39 -24.13
CA ASP A 321 -18.96 -12.35 -23.98
C ASP A 321 -18.49 -11.18 -23.07
N PHE A 322 -17.56 -11.45 -22.14
CA PHE A 322 -17.07 -10.47 -21.16
C PHE A 322 -15.70 -10.83 -20.59
N ASP A 323 -15.06 -9.84 -19.96
CA ASP A 323 -13.80 -10.01 -19.22
C ASP A 323 -14.06 -10.64 -17.85
N THR A 324 -13.45 -11.79 -17.56
CA THR A 324 -13.78 -12.62 -16.40
C THR A 324 -13.03 -12.20 -15.15
N TRP A 325 -13.54 -12.58 -13.99
CA TRP A 325 -12.86 -12.44 -12.71
C TRP A 325 -13.20 -13.64 -11.81
N LEU A 326 -12.18 -14.19 -11.18
CA LEU A 326 -12.28 -15.28 -10.20
C LEU A 326 -11.79 -14.83 -8.83
N ASP A 327 -12.57 -15.13 -7.80
CA ASP A 327 -12.10 -15.09 -6.41
C ASP A 327 -12.20 -16.49 -5.81
N LEU A 328 -11.14 -16.93 -5.13
CA LEU A 328 -11.14 -18.14 -4.31
C LEU A 328 -11.24 -17.74 -2.84
N TYR A 329 -12.24 -18.28 -2.13
CA TYR A 329 -12.47 -18.05 -0.72
C TYR A 329 -12.29 -19.33 0.11
N THR A 330 -11.92 -19.13 1.37
CA THR A 330 -12.09 -20.11 2.44
C THR A 330 -12.90 -19.50 3.60
N GLY A 331 -13.42 -20.35 4.49
CA GLY A 331 -14.35 -19.95 5.56
C GLY A 331 -15.82 -20.09 5.19
N GLU A 332 -16.72 -19.82 6.14
CA GLU A 332 -18.18 -19.97 5.98
C GLU A 332 -18.92 -18.65 6.26
N GLY A 333 -19.98 -18.40 5.48
CA GLY A 333 -20.86 -17.23 5.66
C GLY A 333 -20.10 -15.91 5.60
N ASP A 334 -20.40 -15.00 6.53
CA ASP A 334 -19.79 -13.68 6.61
C ASP A 334 -18.34 -13.69 7.13
N SER A 335 -17.80 -14.86 7.51
CA SER A 335 -16.39 -15.03 7.93
C SER A 335 -15.50 -15.59 6.83
N ARG A 336 -16.00 -15.65 5.58
CA ARG A 336 -15.16 -16.02 4.44
C ARG A 336 -14.15 -14.92 4.12
N TYR A 337 -12.97 -15.29 3.65
CA TYR A 337 -11.97 -14.37 3.15
C TYR A 337 -11.36 -14.90 1.86
N ILE A 338 -10.92 -13.98 0.99
CA ILE A 338 -10.25 -14.30 -0.27
C ILE A 338 -8.87 -14.86 0.07
N VAL A 339 -8.56 -16.02 -0.49
CA VAL A 339 -7.21 -16.62 -0.43
C VAL A 339 -6.43 -16.36 -1.71
N ASP A 340 -7.13 -16.08 -2.82
CA ASP A 340 -6.52 -15.82 -4.11
C ASP A 340 -7.56 -15.21 -5.09
N SER A 341 -7.10 -14.47 -6.10
CA SER A 341 -7.96 -13.83 -7.11
C SER A 341 -7.22 -13.63 -8.44
N ASP A 342 -7.93 -13.72 -9.57
CA ASP A 342 -7.34 -13.54 -10.90
C ASP A 342 -8.39 -13.07 -11.93
N ASP A 343 -7.99 -12.24 -12.89
CA ASP A 343 -8.81 -11.76 -14.00
C ASP A 343 -8.31 -12.15 -15.40
N ASP A 344 -7.00 -12.15 -15.65
CA ASP A 344 -6.42 -12.41 -16.98
C ASP A 344 -5.31 -13.48 -17.02
N GLY A 345 -5.10 -14.23 -15.94
CA GLY A 345 -4.02 -15.22 -15.81
C GLY A 345 -4.13 -16.44 -16.74
N ALA A 346 -5.19 -16.60 -17.54
CA ALA A 346 -5.26 -17.71 -18.50
C ALA A 346 -4.35 -17.51 -19.73
N GLY A 347 -3.54 -16.45 -19.77
CA GLY A 347 -2.59 -16.13 -20.82
C GLY A 347 -2.92 -14.81 -21.50
N GLN A 348 -2.76 -14.71 -22.82
CA GLN A 348 -3.21 -13.51 -23.55
C GLN A 348 -4.74 -13.51 -23.65
N GLY A 349 -5.42 -12.55 -23.02
CA GLY A 349 -6.87 -12.39 -23.17
C GLY A 349 -7.54 -11.70 -22.00
N THR A 350 -8.78 -12.09 -21.75
CA THR A 350 -9.69 -11.57 -20.71
C THR A 350 -10.29 -12.73 -19.91
N ASN A 351 -9.53 -13.82 -19.81
CA ASN A 351 -9.94 -15.08 -19.21
C ASN A 351 -9.10 -15.31 -17.95
N SER A 352 -9.75 -15.69 -16.87
CA SER A 352 -9.11 -15.82 -15.57
C SER A 352 -8.63 -17.25 -15.35
N ARG A 353 -7.45 -17.39 -14.77
CA ARG A 353 -6.90 -18.66 -14.31
C ARG A 353 -6.16 -18.46 -13.00
N LEU A 354 -6.64 -19.16 -11.98
CA LEU A 354 -6.09 -19.10 -10.64
C LEU A 354 -5.42 -20.43 -10.29
N THR A 355 -4.20 -20.39 -9.78
CA THR A 355 -3.44 -21.58 -9.34
C THR A 355 -3.02 -21.45 -7.89
N HIS A 356 -3.65 -22.21 -6.99
CA HIS A 356 -3.47 -22.04 -5.55
C HIS A 356 -3.08 -23.34 -4.83
N THR A 357 -2.14 -23.27 -3.90
CA THR A 357 -1.84 -24.38 -2.99
C THR A 357 -2.62 -24.22 -1.69
N LEU A 358 -3.60 -25.09 -1.46
CA LEU A 358 -4.50 -24.96 -0.32
C LEU A 358 -3.76 -25.15 1.01
N ALA A 359 -3.87 -24.18 1.92
CA ALA A 359 -3.22 -24.25 3.23
C ALA A 359 -3.86 -25.27 4.20
N GLU A 360 -5.17 -25.52 4.08
CA GLU A 360 -5.94 -26.31 5.04
C GLU A 360 -6.92 -27.28 4.36
N ASP A 361 -7.33 -28.33 5.08
CA ASP A 361 -8.45 -29.18 4.67
C ASP A 361 -9.76 -28.41 4.87
N GLY A 362 -10.63 -28.35 3.86
CA GLY A 362 -11.82 -27.50 4.02
C GLY A 362 -12.79 -27.48 2.86
N LEU A 363 -13.85 -26.70 3.05
CA LEU A 363 -14.73 -26.24 1.97
C LEU A 363 -14.15 -24.94 1.41
N TYR A 364 -14.04 -24.88 0.09
CA TYR A 364 -13.61 -23.70 -0.64
C TYR A 364 -14.76 -23.23 -1.52
N ILE A 365 -14.82 -21.92 -1.74
CA ILE A 365 -15.84 -21.26 -2.57
C ILE A 365 -15.12 -20.52 -3.68
N ILE A 366 -15.49 -20.80 -4.93
CA ILE A 366 -15.09 -20.04 -6.10
C ILE A 366 -16.23 -19.08 -6.42
N GLU A 367 -15.92 -17.81 -6.62
CA GLU A 367 -16.86 -16.81 -7.11
C GLU A 367 -16.47 -16.42 -8.53
N ALA A 368 -17.41 -16.59 -9.47
CA ALA A 368 -17.23 -16.33 -10.89
C ALA A 368 -18.06 -15.11 -11.28
N ARG A 369 -17.39 -14.05 -11.74
CA ARG A 369 -18.04 -12.78 -12.12
C ARG A 369 -17.37 -12.16 -13.34
N GLY A 370 -17.92 -11.03 -13.81
CA GLY A 370 -17.20 -10.15 -14.72
C GLY A 370 -16.23 -9.24 -13.97
N PHE A 371 -15.10 -8.88 -14.61
CA PHE A 371 -14.18 -7.84 -14.14
C PHE A 371 -14.92 -6.53 -13.90
N SER A 372 -15.76 -6.12 -14.86
CA SER A 372 -16.65 -4.96 -14.75
C SER A 372 -18.07 -5.32 -14.30
N ASP A 373 -18.78 -4.35 -13.75
CA ASP A 373 -20.19 -4.46 -13.35
C ASP A 373 -21.15 -4.79 -14.51
N ALA A 374 -20.72 -4.49 -15.75
CA ALA A 374 -21.43 -4.76 -16.99
C ALA A 374 -21.20 -6.16 -17.57
N GLY A 375 -20.30 -6.97 -16.99
CA GLY A 375 -19.99 -8.31 -17.49
C GLY A 375 -21.21 -9.24 -17.46
N ARG A 376 -21.74 -9.60 -18.64
CA ARG A 376 -22.91 -10.48 -18.82
C ARG A 376 -22.68 -11.38 -20.02
N GLY A 377 -23.23 -12.58 -19.97
CA GLY A 377 -23.10 -13.56 -21.04
C GLY A 377 -22.77 -14.94 -20.53
N ASN A 378 -22.47 -15.86 -21.44
CA ASN A 378 -22.13 -17.23 -21.10
C ASN A 378 -20.65 -17.33 -20.73
N TYR A 379 -20.33 -18.25 -19.84
CA TYR A 379 -18.96 -18.59 -19.50
C TYR A 379 -18.82 -20.10 -19.29
N GLU A 380 -17.58 -20.56 -19.33
CA GLU A 380 -17.19 -21.91 -18.92
C GLU A 380 -16.26 -21.80 -17.72
N ILE A 381 -16.45 -22.63 -16.70
CA ILE A 381 -15.54 -22.74 -15.55
C ILE A 381 -15.09 -24.19 -15.37
N SER A 382 -13.80 -24.39 -15.11
CA SER A 382 -13.24 -25.70 -14.83
C SER A 382 -12.45 -25.71 -13.53
N LEU A 383 -12.49 -26.85 -12.83
CA LEU A 383 -11.70 -27.09 -11.63
C LEU A 383 -10.83 -28.31 -11.86
N THR A 384 -9.50 -28.15 -11.79
CA THR A 384 -8.55 -29.24 -11.93
C THR A 384 -7.55 -29.27 -10.77
N GLU A 385 -6.94 -30.44 -10.54
CA GLU A 385 -5.84 -30.60 -9.60
C GLU A 385 -4.54 -30.61 -10.40
N ALA A 386 -3.65 -29.66 -10.13
CA ALA A 386 -2.31 -29.67 -10.67
C ALA A 386 -1.40 -30.56 -9.81
N ALA A 387 -0.36 -31.10 -10.42
CA ALA A 387 0.69 -31.73 -9.65
C ALA A 387 1.35 -30.69 -8.72
N PRO A 388 1.82 -31.09 -7.52
CA PRO A 388 2.70 -30.26 -6.74
C PRO A 388 3.90 -29.81 -7.57
N ASP A 389 4.36 -28.58 -7.36
CA ASP A 389 5.59 -28.12 -8.01
C ASP A 389 6.74 -29.07 -7.69
N PRO A 390 7.56 -29.44 -8.68
CA PRO A 390 8.74 -30.23 -8.44
C PRO A 390 9.71 -29.47 -7.53
N ASP A 391 10.46 -30.21 -6.70
CA ASP A 391 11.53 -29.61 -5.90
C ASP A 391 12.53 -28.88 -6.81
N PRO A 392 12.86 -27.61 -6.54
CA PRO A 392 13.78 -26.84 -7.39
C PRO A 392 15.16 -27.48 -7.49
N ILE A 393 15.71 -27.51 -8.71
CA ILE A 393 16.99 -28.15 -9.02
C ILE A 393 18.15 -27.27 -8.51
N PRO A 394 19.13 -27.79 -7.73
CA PRO A 394 20.27 -26.98 -7.31
C PRO A 394 21.11 -26.49 -8.51
N LEU A 395 21.29 -25.17 -8.62
CA LEU A 395 22.13 -24.53 -9.64
C LEU A 395 23.36 -23.89 -8.99
N ALA A 396 24.54 -24.25 -9.49
CA ALA A 396 25.81 -23.81 -8.94
C ALA A 396 26.39 -22.60 -9.71
N TYR A 397 27.07 -21.69 -9.02
CA TYR A 397 27.77 -20.60 -9.71
C TYR A 397 28.81 -21.12 -10.69
N GLY A 398 28.87 -20.49 -11.87
CA GLY A 398 29.75 -20.85 -12.98
C GLY A 398 29.29 -22.07 -13.77
N SER A 399 28.11 -22.62 -13.50
CA SER A 399 27.53 -23.68 -14.34
C SER A 399 26.69 -23.08 -15.47
N THR A 400 26.85 -23.67 -16.65
CA THR A 400 25.89 -23.56 -17.76
C THR A 400 25.16 -24.90 -17.86
N ILE A 401 23.84 -24.85 -17.85
CA ILE A 401 22.97 -26.02 -18.04
C ILE A 401 22.12 -25.85 -19.29
N GLU A 402 21.61 -26.96 -19.80
CA GLU A 402 20.62 -27.01 -20.87
C GLU A 402 19.34 -27.61 -20.27
N GLY A 403 18.19 -27.08 -20.67
CA GLY A 403 16.87 -27.54 -20.27
C GLY A 403 15.87 -27.50 -21.42
N GLU A 404 14.68 -28.02 -21.18
CA GLU A 404 13.57 -28.05 -22.14
C GLU A 404 12.30 -27.65 -21.40
N ILE A 405 11.58 -26.65 -21.90
CA ILE A 405 10.22 -26.35 -21.47
C ILE A 405 9.26 -27.14 -22.37
N SER A 406 8.31 -27.82 -21.75
CA SER A 406 7.34 -28.72 -22.37
C SER A 406 5.96 -28.64 -21.69
N ASP A 407 4.97 -29.27 -22.31
CA ASP A 407 3.63 -29.47 -21.75
C ASP A 407 3.60 -30.16 -20.37
N SER A 408 4.67 -30.87 -19.99
CA SER A 408 4.74 -31.59 -18.71
C SER A 408 5.33 -30.78 -17.56
N ASP A 409 5.90 -29.60 -17.84
CA ASP A 409 6.52 -28.75 -16.84
C ASP A 409 5.47 -27.99 -16.02
N PRO A 410 5.79 -27.61 -14.77
CA PRO A 410 4.88 -26.82 -13.97
C PRO A 410 4.58 -25.50 -14.69
N ARG A 411 3.34 -25.04 -14.53
CA ARG A 411 2.83 -23.81 -15.12
C ARG A 411 2.72 -22.76 -14.02
N ASP A 412 3.13 -21.52 -14.31
CA ASP A 412 2.91 -20.39 -13.40
C ASP A 412 1.46 -19.90 -13.50
N ASP A 413 1.17 -18.76 -12.86
CA ASP A 413 -0.18 -18.22 -12.79
C ASP A 413 -0.67 -17.78 -14.17
N ASP A 414 0.22 -17.18 -14.97
CA ASP A 414 0.04 -16.82 -16.38
C ASP A 414 0.01 -18.03 -17.35
N ASN A 415 0.00 -19.27 -16.83
CA ASN A 415 0.01 -20.51 -17.61
C ASN A 415 1.26 -20.72 -18.50
N ARG A 416 2.39 -20.11 -18.14
CA ARG A 416 3.69 -20.31 -18.80
C ARG A 416 4.43 -21.48 -18.16
N GLY A 417 5.04 -22.33 -18.98
CA GLY A 417 5.86 -23.45 -18.47
C GLY A 417 7.15 -22.93 -17.85
N PHE A 418 7.59 -23.47 -16.72
CA PHE A 418 8.86 -23.07 -16.12
C PHE A 418 9.63 -24.26 -15.54
N ASP A 419 10.96 -24.12 -15.53
CA ASP A 419 11.84 -24.91 -14.70
C ASP A 419 12.27 -24.08 -13.48
N ALA A 420 12.26 -24.70 -12.29
CA ALA A 420 12.67 -24.06 -11.05
C ALA A 420 14.06 -24.52 -10.59
N PHE A 421 14.91 -23.56 -10.22
CA PHE A 421 16.27 -23.80 -9.73
C PHE A 421 16.48 -23.17 -8.36
N ARG A 422 17.12 -23.89 -7.44
CA ARG A 422 17.56 -23.35 -6.15
C ARG A 422 18.98 -22.84 -6.26
N ILE A 423 19.20 -21.59 -5.86
CA ILE A 423 20.53 -21.01 -5.70
C ILE A 423 20.75 -20.60 -4.24
N SER A 424 21.98 -20.72 -3.76
CA SER A 424 22.38 -20.19 -2.45
C SER A 424 23.24 -18.95 -2.66
N GLY A 425 23.09 -17.93 -1.82
CA GLY A 425 23.88 -16.73 -1.95
C GLY A 425 24.08 -15.96 -0.65
N ARG A 426 24.84 -14.87 -0.74
CA ARG A 426 25.19 -13.99 0.38
C ARG A 426 24.57 -12.64 0.15
N GLU A 427 24.04 -12.05 1.21
CA GLU A 427 23.53 -10.67 1.21
C GLU A 427 24.56 -9.70 0.62
N GLY A 428 24.10 -8.81 -0.25
CA GLY A 428 24.93 -7.82 -0.94
C GLY A 428 25.80 -8.36 -2.07
N ASN A 429 25.83 -9.67 -2.31
CA ASN A 429 26.42 -10.21 -3.53
C ASN A 429 25.52 -9.96 -4.73
N ARG A 430 26.17 -9.62 -5.84
CA ARG A 430 25.56 -9.52 -7.16
C ARG A 430 25.62 -10.87 -7.85
N ILE A 431 24.53 -11.22 -8.51
CA ILE A 431 24.46 -12.36 -9.40
C ILE A 431 24.04 -11.88 -10.79
N GLN A 432 24.41 -12.65 -11.80
CA GLN A 432 23.87 -12.52 -13.14
C GLN A 432 23.39 -13.89 -13.60
N VAL A 433 22.16 -13.93 -14.11
CA VAL A 433 21.57 -15.12 -14.69
C VAL A 433 21.31 -14.83 -16.15
N ILE A 434 21.84 -15.67 -17.04
CA ILE A 434 21.61 -15.54 -18.48
C ILE A 434 20.84 -16.76 -18.95
N MET A 435 19.67 -16.52 -19.53
CA MET A 435 18.89 -17.53 -20.22
C MET A 435 18.93 -17.24 -21.71
N ARG A 436 19.09 -18.29 -22.52
CA ARG A 436 19.05 -18.18 -23.98
C ARG A 436 18.20 -19.28 -24.56
N SER A 437 17.35 -18.94 -25.53
CA SER A 437 16.55 -19.90 -26.26
C SER A 437 16.50 -19.52 -27.74
N GLY A 438 16.70 -20.51 -28.60
CA GLY A 438 16.44 -20.36 -30.04
C GLY A 438 14.99 -20.65 -30.41
N ASP A 439 14.22 -21.21 -29.48
CA ASP A 439 12.87 -21.71 -29.70
C ASP A 439 11.79 -20.74 -29.18
N PHE A 440 12.11 -19.90 -28.21
CA PHE A 440 11.17 -18.96 -27.60
C PHE A 440 11.83 -17.69 -27.04
N ASP A 441 11.00 -16.69 -26.76
CA ASP A 441 11.39 -15.50 -26.00
C ASP A 441 11.48 -15.84 -24.51
N THR A 442 12.65 -15.66 -23.92
CA THR A 442 12.95 -16.15 -22.57
C THR A 442 12.42 -15.20 -21.50
N PHE A 443 12.11 -15.74 -20.33
CA PHE A 443 11.70 -14.99 -19.15
C PHE A 443 12.31 -15.61 -17.91
N LEU A 444 13.09 -14.80 -17.18
CA LEU A 444 13.73 -15.15 -15.93
C LEU A 444 13.06 -14.43 -14.77
N GLN A 445 12.83 -15.17 -13.68
CA GLN A 445 12.37 -14.61 -12.42
C GLN A 445 13.24 -15.12 -11.28
N ILE A 446 13.51 -14.28 -10.29
CA ILE A 446 14.08 -14.69 -9.00
C ILE A 446 13.11 -14.37 -7.87
N GLY A 447 12.93 -15.31 -6.94
CA GLY A 447 12.02 -15.18 -5.81
C GLY A 447 12.58 -15.76 -4.51
N GLY A 448 11.82 -15.58 -3.43
CA GLY A 448 12.08 -16.23 -2.14
C GLY A 448 12.02 -17.76 -2.23
N SER A 449 12.57 -18.45 -1.22
CA SER A 449 12.56 -19.92 -1.14
C SER A 449 11.55 -20.51 -0.16
N GLU A 450 10.72 -19.67 0.45
CA GLU A 450 9.68 -20.08 1.39
C GLU A 450 8.32 -19.56 0.92
N GLY A 451 7.27 -20.36 1.13
CA GLY A 451 5.90 -20.02 0.74
C GLY A 451 5.64 -20.14 -0.76
N ASP A 452 4.56 -19.52 -1.21
CA ASP A 452 4.26 -19.36 -2.64
C ASP A 452 5.30 -18.45 -3.30
N PHE A 453 5.56 -18.70 -4.58
CA PHE A 453 6.60 -17.97 -5.30
C PHE A 453 6.12 -16.56 -5.66
N TYR A 454 6.82 -15.56 -5.15
CA TYR A 454 6.70 -14.18 -5.59
C TYR A 454 8.03 -13.74 -6.21
N ALA A 455 7.97 -13.20 -7.42
CA ALA A 455 9.14 -12.67 -8.10
C ALA A 455 9.61 -11.39 -7.39
N LEU A 456 10.85 -11.42 -6.89
CA LEU A 456 11.57 -10.26 -6.37
C LEU A 456 12.20 -9.41 -7.49
N ALA A 457 12.52 -10.06 -8.61
CA ALA A 457 12.93 -9.40 -9.85
C ALA A 457 12.69 -10.35 -11.03
N SER A 458 12.56 -9.79 -12.22
CA SER A 458 12.43 -10.52 -13.47
C SER A 458 13.09 -9.79 -14.63
N ASP A 459 13.39 -10.53 -15.70
CA ASP A 459 13.97 -10.00 -16.94
C ASP A 459 13.59 -10.92 -18.11
N ASP A 460 13.16 -10.35 -19.24
CA ASP A 460 12.85 -11.07 -20.48
C ASP A 460 13.84 -10.77 -21.61
N ASP A 461 14.24 -9.51 -21.80
CA ASP A 461 14.97 -9.06 -22.99
C ASP A 461 16.40 -8.56 -22.76
N GLY A 462 17.00 -8.87 -21.61
CA GLY A 462 18.45 -8.83 -21.39
C GLY A 462 19.13 -7.48 -21.65
N LEU A 463 18.36 -6.38 -21.57
CA LEU A 463 18.71 -4.97 -21.79
C LEU A 463 18.62 -4.46 -23.24
N GLY A 464 17.63 -4.93 -24.00
CA GLY A 464 16.99 -4.12 -25.05
C GLY A 464 17.20 -4.53 -26.51
N GLU A 465 17.89 -5.64 -26.79
CA GLU A 465 17.85 -6.29 -28.12
C GLU A 465 17.99 -7.81 -28.00
N GLY A 466 16.94 -8.57 -28.35
CA GLY A 466 16.99 -10.03 -28.46
C GLY A 466 15.74 -10.71 -27.92
N THR A 467 15.88 -12.01 -27.68
CA THR A 467 14.89 -12.90 -27.03
C THR A 467 15.50 -13.61 -25.81
N ASP A 468 16.69 -13.16 -25.39
CA ASP A 468 17.53 -13.78 -24.36
C ASP A 468 17.48 -12.90 -23.09
N SER A 469 17.10 -13.48 -21.96
CA SER A 469 17.03 -12.78 -20.68
C SER A 469 18.40 -12.71 -20.01
N ARG A 470 18.67 -11.60 -19.35
CA ARG A 470 19.87 -11.35 -18.55
C ARG A 470 19.52 -10.62 -17.26
N LEU A 471 19.04 -11.39 -16.29
CA LEU A 471 18.71 -10.90 -14.97
C LEU A 471 19.98 -10.56 -14.16
N ASN A 472 20.12 -9.30 -13.76
CA ASN A 472 21.13 -8.86 -12.80
C ASN A 472 20.45 -8.55 -11.47
N TYR A 473 20.94 -9.13 -10.37
CA TYR A 473 20.26 -8.99 -9.08
C TYR A 473 21.25 -8.91 -7.92
N ILE A 474 20.96 -8.02 -6.96
CA ILE A 474 21.69 -7.93 -5.68
C ILE A 474 20.89 -8.72 -4.65
N LEU A 475 21.50 -9.74 -4.07
CA LEU A 475 20.82 -10.59 -3.10
C LEU A 475 20.50 -9.81 -1.82
N PRO A 476 19.23 -9.70 -1.42
CA PRO A 476 18.81 -8.89 -0.27
C PRO A 476 19.10 -9.56 1.07
N SER A 477 19.42 -10.86 1.07
CA SER A 477 19.69 -11.62 2.28
C SER A 477 20.63 -12.81 2.00
N THR A 478 21.25 -13.33 3.06
CA THR A 478 22.03 -14.57 2.97
C THR A 478 21.08 -15.75 3.13
N GLY A 479 21.02 -16.61 2.11
CA GLY A 479 20.07 -17.72 2.11
C GLY A 479 19.91 -18.34 0.74
N ASP A 480 18.80 -19.06 0.58
CA ASP A 480 18.42 -19.69 -0.68
C ASP A 480 17.33 -18.89 -1.38
N PHE A 481 17.41 -18.88 -2.71
CA PHE A 481 16.48 -18.22 -3.63
C PHE A 481 16.06 -19.20 -4.71
N ILE A 482 14.88 -18.97 -5.29
CA ILE A 482 14.37 -19.75 -6.41
C ILE A 482 14.48 -18.91 -7.68
N LEU A 483 15.10 -19.48 -8.71
CA LEU A 483 15.05 -18.99 -10.08
C LEU A 483 13.99 -19.77 -10.85
N ARG A 484 13.06 -19.09 -11.50
CA ARG A 484 12.19 -19.69 -12.51
C ARG A 484 12.70 -19.29 -13.89
N ALA A 485 12.90 -20.28 -14.75
CA ALA A 485 13.32 -20.12 -16.13
C ALA A 485 12.22 -20.63 -17.04
N GLY A 486 11.69 -19.78 -17.91
CA GLY A 486 10.58 -20.14 -18.79
C GLY A 486 10.52 -19.25 -20.03
N PRO A 487 9.47 -19.38 -20.84
CA PRO A 487 9.15 -18.48 -21.92
C PRO A 487 8.37 -17.26 -21.41
N LEU A 488 8.41 -16.16 -22.16
CA LEU A 488 7.60 -14.97 -21.91
C LEU A 488 6.11 -15.20 -22.19
N PHE A 489 5.78 -16.11 -23.11
CA PHE A 489 4.42 -16.37 -23.59
C PHE A 489 3.98 -17.82 -23.32
N THR A 490 2.66 -18.03 -23.17
CA THR A 490 2.06 -19.30 -22.73
C THR A 490 2.27 -20.50 -23.66
N ASP A 491 2.27 -20.25 -24.96
CA ASP A 491 2.26 -21.28 -26.01
C ASP A 491 3.67 -21.63 -26.51
N ALA A 492 4.69 -21.15 -25.79
CA ALA A 492 6.07 -21.36 -26.14
C ALA A 492 6.66 -22.53 -25.35
N ASP A 493 7.26 -23.47 -26.08
CA ASP A 493 7.98 -24.63 -25.56
C ASP A 493 9.28 -24.77 -26.35
N GLY A 494 10.28 -25.44 -25.79
CA GLY A 494 11.53 -25.72 -26.50
C GLY A 494 12.76 -25.75 -25.61
N LEU A 495 13.94 -25.76 -26.24
CA LEU A 495 15.21 -25.90 -25.56
C LEU A 495 15.78 -24.54 -25.15
N TYR A 496 16.36 -24.48 -23.95
CA TYR A 496 17.08 -23.31 -23.47
C TYR A 496 18.43 -23.68 -22.86
N SER A 497 19.30 -22.69 -22.73
CA SER A 497 20.51 -22.74 -21.91
C SER A 497 20.43 -21.71 -20.79
N LEU A 498 20.88 -22.07 -19.58
CA LEU A 498 20.86 -21.21 -18.41
C LEU A 498 22.25 -21.16 -17.77
N GLU A 499 22.74 -19.96 -17.50
CA GLU A 499 24.04 -19.71 -16.90
C GLU A 499 23.89 -18.85 -15.65
N LEU A 500 24.45 -19.31 -14.53
CA LEU A 500 24.51 -18.54 -13.28
C LEU A 500 25.92 -18.06 -13.00
N ILE A 501 26.10 -16.75 -12.88
CA ILE A 501 27.39 -16.09 -12.72
C ILE A 501 27.43 -15.36 -11.38
N ASP A 502 28.46 -15.65 -10.57
CA ASP A 502 28.78 -14.89 -9.36
C ASP A 502 29.53 -13.62 -9.75
N ARG A 503 28.93 -12.44 -9.49
CA ARG A 503 29.55 -11.14 -9.73
C ARG A 503 30.18 -10.56 -8.46
N GLY A 504 30.19 -11.34 -7.37
CA GLY A 504 30.78 -10.96 -6.10
C GLY A 504 30.01 -9.84 -5.38
N PRO A 505 30.52 -9.36 -4.23
CA PRO A 505 29.90 -8.26 -3.50
C PRO A 505 29.81 -7.00 -4.35
N GLN A 506 28.83 -6.14 -4.07
CA GLN A 506 28.78 -4.81 -4.66
C GLN A 506 30.09 -4.04 -4.40
N PRO A 507 30.68 -3.38 -5.41
CA PRO A 507 31.90 -2.60 -5.24
C PRO A 507 31.71 -1.48 -4.21
N THR A 508 32.66 -1.35 -3.28
CA THR A 508 32.64 -0.26 -2.29
C THR A 508 33.02 1.06 -2.93
N PRO A 509 32.44 2.20 -2.51
CA PRO A 509 32.80 3.51 -3.04
C PRO A 509 34.30 3.83 -2.90
N GLY A 510 34.92 4.31 -3.98
CA GLY A 510 36.25 4.91 -3.95
C GLY A 510 36.26 6.23 -3.17
N SER A 511 37.41 6.87 -2.98
CA SER A 511 37.47 8.23 -2.38
C SER A 511 37.84 9.26 -3.44
N ILE A 512 37.19 10.42 -3.39
CA ILE A 512 37.49 11.58 -4.24
C ILE A 512 37.53 12.86 -3.41
N ILE A 513 38.32 13.84 -3.86
CA ILE A 513 38.45 15.15 -3.20
C ILE A 513 38.05 16.27 -4.15
N VAL A 514 37.64 17.41 -3.59
CA VAL A 514 37.39 18.63 -4.37
C VAL A 514 38.66 19.05 -5.12
N GLY A 515 38.50 19.38 -6.41
CA GLY A 515 39.58 19.72 -7.34
C GLY A 515 40.19 18.51 -8.07
N ALA A 516 39.66 17.31 -7.89
CA ALA A 516 40.11 16.11 -8.60
C ALA A 516 39.26 15.78 -9.83
N THR A 517 39.87 15.06 -10.77
CA THR A 517 39.18 14.37 -11.86
C THR A 517 39.40 12.87 -11.72
N ALA A 518 38.32 12.11 -11.52
CA ALA A 518 38.32 10.67 -11.66
C ALA A 518 38.08 10.27 -13.13
N ARG A 519 38.75 9.22 -13.58
CA ARG A 519 38.52 8.60 -14.89
C ARG A 519 38.20 7.15 -14.63
N GLY A 520 37.00 6.74 -15.03
CA GLY A 520 36.48 5.39 -14.84
C GLY A 520 36.00 4.79 -16.15
N THR A 521 35.55 3.56 -16.08
CA THR A 521 34.90 2.86 -17.18
C THR A 521 33.78 2.05 -16.58
N LEU A 522 32.54 2.40 -16.93
CA LEU A 522 31.37 1.63 -16.51
C LEU A 522 31.34 0.32 -17.29
N SER A 523 31.07 -0.75 -16.57
CA SER A 523 31.05 -2.12 -17.04
C SER A 523 30.13 -2.97 -16.18
N GLU A 524 29.88 -4.20 -16.63
CA GLU A 524 29.09 -5.18 -15.88
C GLU A 524 29.69 -5.59 -14.52
N ASP A 525 30.96 -5.27 -14.28
CA ASP A 525 31.62 -5.55 -13.01
C ASP A 525 31.41 -4.44 -11.97
N ASP A 526 30.78 -3.33 -12.35
CA ASP A 526 30.52 -2.17 -11.49
C ASP A 526 29.18 -2.26 -10.76
N ALA A 527 28.98 -1.38 -9.77
CA ALA A 527 27.77 -1.40 -8.96
C ALA A 527 26.53 -1.17 -9.84
N ILE A 528 25.42 -1.82 -9.48
CA ILE A 528 24.17 -1.75 -10.25
C ILE A 528 23.15 -0.99 -9.39
N ALA A 529 22.48 -0.02 -9.98
CA ALA A 529 21.40 0.73 -9.35
C ALA A 529 20.05 0.03 -9.56
N GLU A 530 19.00 0.53 -8.91
CA GLU A 530 17.67 -0.08 -8.91
C GLU A 530 17.08 -0.21 -10.33
N ASP A 531 17.38 0.74 -11.21
CA ASP A 531 16.96 0.74 -12.61
C ASP A 531 17.84 -0.12 -13.54
N GLY A 532 18.84 -0.84 -13.00
CA GLY A 532 19.74 -1.69 -13.77
C GLY A 532 20.94 -0.98 -14.42
N SER A 533 21.09 0.35 -14.25
CA SER A 533 22.28 1.06 -14.74
C SER A 533 23.54 0.79 -13.91
N PHE A 534 24.67 0.72 -14.60
CA PHE A 534 25.98 0.58 -13.97
C PHE A 534 26.44 1.91 -13.40
N TYR A 535 27.11 1.88 -12.25
CA TYR A 535 27.70 3.06 -11.66
C TYR A 535 29.01 2.76 -10.92
N ASP A 536 29.88 3.75 -10.96
CA ASP A 536 31.01 3.87 -10.04
C ASP A 536 30.63 4.82 -8.90
N ALA A 537 30.89 4.41 -7.67
CA ALA A 537 30.65 5.25 -6.49
C ALA A 537 31.93 5.90 -5.97
N TYR A 538 31.82 7.17 -5.59
CA TYR A 538 32.90 7.94 -4.98
C TYR A 538 32.42 8.64 -3.71
N ARG A 539 33.08 8.38 -2.59
CA ARG A 539 32.91 9.10 -1.32
C ARG A 539 33.67 10.41 -1.35
N ILE A 540 32.98 11.48 -0.97
CA ILE A 540 33.52 12.84 -0.80
C ILE A 540 33.12 13.39 0.57
N SER A 541 34.07 14.02 1.27
CA SER A 541 33.79 14.76 2.51
C SER A 541 33.68 16.26 2.21
N VAL A 542 32.58 16.89 2.61
CA VAL A 542 32.27 18.30 2.32
C VAL A 542 31.84 19.06 3.57
N LYS A 543 31.83 20.39 3.48
CA LYS A 543 31.35 21.30 4.53
C LYS A 543 30.10 22.05 4.10
N ALA A 544 29.19 22.28 5.04
CA ALA A 544 28.05 23.15 4.88
C ALA A 544 28.50 24.52 4.34
N GLY A 545 27.83 24.98 3.30
CA GLY A 545 28.16 26.18 2.55
C GLY A 545 29.18 26.00 1.43
N ASP A 546 29.80 24.82 1.28
CA ASP A 546 30.61 24.52 0.08
C ASP A 546 29.73 24.63 -1.16
N LYS A 547 30.26 25.28 -2.20
CA LYS A 547 29.63 25.35 -3.51
C LYS A 547 30.49 24.58 -4.48
N LEU A 548 29.95 23.51 -5.05
CA LEU A 548 30.66 22.58 -5.90
C LEU A 548 29.98 22.51 -7.27
N ARG A 549 30.80 22.29 -8.29
CA ARG A 549 30.36 21.89 -9.62
C ARG A 549 30.93 20.52 -9.92
N LEU A 550 30.05 19.56 -10.19
CA LEU A 550 30.40 18.24 -10.65
C LEU A 550 30.04 18.16 -12.13
N THR A 551 30.95 17.63 -12.94
CA THR A 551 30.70 17.36 -14.36
C THR A 551 31.10 15.93 -14.66
N MET A 552 30.25 15.21 -15.38
CA MET A 552 30.57 13.90 -15.91
C MET A 552 30.45 13.96 -17.43
N VAL A 553 31.48 13.46 -18.11
CA VAL A 553 31.52 13.43 -19.57
C VAL A 553 31.87 12.03 -20.04
N SER A 554 31.11 11.54 -21.03
CA SER A 554 31.36 10.28 -21.72
C SER A 554 31.07 10.47 -23.20
N ASN A 555 31.93 9.95 -24.08
CA ASN A 555 31.62 9.93 -25.52
C ASN A 555 30.93 8.62 -25.95
N GLU A 556 30.68 7.72 -25.01
CA GLU A 556 30.25 6.34 -25.28
C GLU A 556 28.83 6.07 -24.79
N PHE A 557 28.33 6.86 -23.84
CA PHE A 557 27.00 6.72 -23.27
C PHE A 557 26.50 8.06 -22.72
N ASP A 558 25.20 8.13 -22.46
CA ASP A 558 24.57 9.30 -21.83
C ASP A 558 24.80 9.25 -20.31
N THR A 559 25.47 10.26 -19.77
CA THR A 559 25.92 10.23 -18.37
C THR A 559 24.83 10.70 -17.42
N TYR A 560 24.79 10.14 -16.22
CA TYR A 560 23.95 10.63 -15.13
C TYR A 560 24.80 10.75 -13.87
N LEU A 561 24.64 11.85 -13.13
CA LEU A 561 25.24 12.06 -11.83
C LEU A 561 24.17 12.04 -10.77
N ASP A 562 24.41 11.26 -9.71
CA ASP A 562 23.57 11.24 -8.51
C ASP A 562 24.43 11.44 -7.26
N ILE A 563 24.12 12.45 -6.45
CA ILE A 563 24.82 12.77 -5.22
C ILE A 563 23.86 12.52 -4.06
N GLY A 564 24.27 11.70 -3.11
CA GLY A 564 23.38 11.30 -2.03
C GLY A 564 24.09 10.72 -0.81
N ARG A 565 23.27 10.18 0.09
CA ARG A 565 23.68 9.44 1.28
C ARG A 565 22.94 8.10 1.32
N GLY A 566 23.47 7.12 2.05
CA GLY A 566 22.90 5.77 2.13
C GLY A 566 23.50 4.78 1.13
N GLU A 567 23.05 3.53 1.18
CA GLU A 567 23.47 2.41 0.32
C GLU A 567 22.23 1.57 -0.05
N GLY A 568 22.26 0.88 -1.20
CA GLY A 568 21.12 0.07 -1.65
C GLY A 568 19.83 0.88 -1.78
N THR A 569 18.74 0.34 -1.20
CA THR A 569 17.37 0.90 -1.17
C THR A 569 17.22 2.07 -0.21
N ASP A 570 18.16 2.29 0.71
CA ASP A 570 18.15 3.43 1.65
C ASP A 570 18.84 4.67 1.04
N TRP A 571 18.95 4.72 -0.28
CA TRP A 571 19.60 5.81 -1.00
C TRP A 571 18.75 7.08 -1.00
N ILE A 572 19.33 8.17 -0.52
CA ILE A 572 18.70 9.49 -0.52
C ILE A 572 19.48 10.39 -1.47
N SER A 573 18.89 10.69 -2.63
CA SER A 573 19.43 11.67 -3.57
C SER A 573 19.25 13.09 -3.03
N VAL A 574 20.30 13.89 -3.14
CA VAL A 574 20.35 15.31 -2.74
C VAL A 574 20.52 16.21 -3.95
N ALA A 575 21.20 15.72 -5.00
CA ALA A 575 21.28 16.40 -6.28
C ALA A 575 21.61 15.41 -7.39
N SER A 576 20.93 15.52 -8.51
CA SER A 576 21.22 14.73 -9.71
C SER A 576 21.02 15.54 -10.99
N ASP A 577 21.66 15.08 -12.06
CA ASP A 577 21.59 15.70 -13.40
C ASP A 577 22.15 14.72 -14.44
N ASP A 578 21.64 14.77 -15.67
CA ASP A 578 22.03 13.91 -16.80
C ASP A 578 22.54 14.70 -18.02
N ASP A 579 21.89 15.81 -18.37
CA ASP A 579 22.18 16.57 -19.60
C ASP A 579 22.57 18.05 -19.36
N GLY A 580 22.72 18.45 -18.10
CA GLY A 580 22.89 19.85 -17.70
C GLY A 580 24.22 20.48 -18.17
N LEU A 581 25.19 19.70 -18.66
CA LEU A 581 26.37 20.22 -19.37
C LEU A 581 26.12 20.32 -20.87
N SER A 582 25.54 19.28 -21.46
CA SER A 582 25.12 19.15 -22.86
C SER A 582 24.27 17.88 -23.03
N ASP A 583 23.70 17.66 -24.22
CA ASP A 583 22.81 16.53 -24.60
C ASP A 583 23.11 15.15 -23.99
N THR A 584 24.38 14.78 -23.76
CA THR A 584 24.76 13.46 -23.18
C THR A 584 25.72 13.57 -21.98
N HIS A 585 25.83 14.76 -21.39
CA HIS A 585 26.83 15.06 -20.34
C HIS A 585 26.19 15.78 -19.15
N ALA A 586 26.42 15.23 -17.96
CA ALA A 586 25.83 15.70 -16.72
C ALA A 586 26.66 16.83 -16.10
N LYS A 587 25.97 17.79 -15.49
CA LYS A 587 26.54 18.84 -14.63
C LYS A 587 25.61 19.17 -13.46
N VAL A 588 26.05 18.79 -12.26
CA VAL A 588 25.41 19.19 -11.01
C VAL A 588 26.11 20.42 -10.42
N ASP A 589 25.35 21.47 -10.17
CA ASP A 589 25.77 22.65 -9.39
C ASP A 589 25.22 22.54 -7.97
N TRP A 590 26.02 22.00 -7.05
CA TRP A 590 25.59 21.63 -5.70
C TRP A 590 26.01 22.68 -4.66
N SER A 591 25.07 23.13 -3.84
CA SER A 591 25.35 23.89 -2.62
C SER A 591 25.14 22.97 -1.42
N VAL A 592 26.21 22.70 -0.70
CA VAL A 592 26.20 21.75 0.42
C VAL A 592 25.46 22.36 1.60
N GLU A 593 24.37 21.74 2.03
CA GLU A 593 23.57 22.23 3.16
C GLU A 593 24.15 21.77 4.51
N GLU A 594 24.71 20.55 4.55
CA GLU A 594 25.23 19.94 5.77
C GLU A 594 26.66 19.43 5.62
N ASP A 595 27.45 19.56 6.70
CA ASP A 595 28.72 18.86 6.84
C ASP A 595 28.52 17.34 6.74
N GLY A 596 29.39 16.63 6.03
CA GLY A 596 29.36 15.18 6.04
C GLY A 596 30.09 14.49 4.89
N ASP A 597 30.03 13.16 4.94
CA ASP A 597 30.41 12.31 3.82
C ASP A 597 29.19 12.06 2.93
N TYR A 598 29.38 12.26 1.63
CA TYR A 598 28.40 11.96 0.60
C TYR A 598 28.99 10.97 -0.38
N ILE A 599 28.11 10.28 -1.11
CA ILE A 599 28.46 9.40 -2.21
C ILE A 599 28.03 10.08 -3.51
N ILE A 600 28.90 10.02 -4.52
CA ILE A 600 28.62 10.41 -5.89
C ILE A 600 28.55 9.12 -6.70
N ARG A 601 27.40 8.79 -7.26
CA ARG A 601 27.22 7.72 -8.24
C ARG A 601 27.39 8.31 -9.63
N ALA A 602 28.49 7.96 -10.29
CA ALA A 602 28.73 8.27 -11.70
C ALA A 602 28.17 7.11 -12.53
N ARG A 603 27.05 7.33 -13.23
CA ARG A 603 26.28 6.25 -13.86
C ARG A 603 25.93 6.56 -15.31
N SER A 604 25.43 5.56 -16.02
CA SER A 604 24.75 5.78 -17.30
C SER A 604 23.28 6.14 -17.07
N PHE A 605 22.71 6.95 -17.95
CA PHE A 605 21.28 7.31 -17.91
C PHE A 605 20.41 6.07 -18.14
N ALA A 606 20.74 5.27 -19.16
CA ALA A 606 20.01 4.04 -19.47
C ALA A 606 20.72 2.80 -18.90
N PRO A 607 19.98 1.72 -18.60
CA PRO A 607 20.55 0.48 -18.11
C PRO A 607 21.45 -0.21 -19.15
N GLY A 608 22.41 -1.01 -18.67
CA GLY A 608 23.30 -1.79 -19.54
C GLY A 608 24.37 -1.02 -20.32
N GLN A 609 24.33 0.31 -20.31
CA GLN A 609 25.34 1.12 -21.01
C GLN A 609 26.69 1.07 -20.30
N SER A 610 27.73 0.76 -21.07
CA SER A 610 29.11 0.67 -20.60
C SER A 610 29.99 1.63 -21.37
N GLY A 611 31.05 2.13 -20.74
CA GLY A 611 32.04 2.93 -21.45
C GLY A 611 32.90 3.81 -20.55
N ALA A 612 33.88 4.46 -21.15
CA ALA A 612 34.79 5.35 -20.44
C ALA A 612 34.17 6.72 -20.13
N TYR A 613 34.39 7.23 -18.92
CA TYR A 613 33.96 8.57 -18.52
C TYR A 613 35.03 9.34 -17.74
N ALA A 614 34.84 10.65 -17.60
CA ALA A 614 35.60 11.49 -16.69
C ALA A 614 34.65 12.28 -15.78
N LEU A 615 34.79 12.11 -14.46
CA LEU A 615 34.10 12.85 -13.42
C LEU A 615 35.04 13.93 -12.87
N THR A 616 34.66 15.19 -12.92
CA THR A 616 35.45 16.31 -12.39
C THR A 616 34.66 17.06 -11.33
N ILE A 617 35.30 17.34 -10.19
CA ILE A 617 34.70 18.05 -9.05
C ILE A 617 35.51 19.32 -8.81
N GLU A 618 34.86 20.48 -8.90
CA GLU A 618 35.53 21.77 -8.75
C GLU A 618 34.75 22.68 -7.78
N PRO A 619 35.44 23.59 -7.06
CA PRO A 619 34.78 24.68 -6.37
C PRO A 619 34.04 25.56 -7.38
N ARG A 620 32.81 25.95 -7.05
CA ARG A 620 32.02 26.91 -7.79
C ARG A 620 32.17 28.28 -7.13
N GLU A 621 32.65 29.26 -7.90
CA GLU A 621 32.79 30.66 -7.46
C GLU A 621 31.46 31.32 -7.08
#